data_AF-A0A8T3RBV7-F1
#
_entry.id   AF-A0A8T3RBV7-F1
#
_cell.length_a   1.000
_cell.length_b   1.000
_cell.length_c   1.000
_cell.angle_alpha   90.00
_cell.angle_beta   90.00
_cell.angle_gamma   90.00
#
_symmetry.space_group_name_H-M   'P 1'
#
loop_
_entity.id
_entity.type
_entity.pdbx_description
1 polymer ?
#
loop_
_entity_poly.entity_id
_entity_poly.type
_entity_poly.pdbx_seq_one_letter_code
_entity_poly.pdbx_strand_id
1 'polypeptide(L)'
;MRAPILAGVLAGVFAALLVAAAFVALALSGPTATPAPSMVAAPSVTPPVAAPTEPTSEPTPSVSFTTPAPSPLPTTSPGPSPSPSPGDPQVGLAVGDIAPPLRLAQLGGAEVDTEALRGQPLWVNFMATWCPPCREELPIMDRLQRDLGDRMTIIVVDVEEDADTVASFFNSLEVALPVA
;
A
#
# COMPACT_ATOMS: atom_id res chain seq x y z
N MET A 1 -41.29 21.35 -46.42
CA MET A 1 -40.81 21.61 -45.03
C MET A 1 -39.99 20.46 -44.42
N ARG A 2 -39.58 19.40 -45.15
CA ARG A 2 -38.79 18.26 -44.59
C ARG A 2 -37.26 18.34 -44.80
N ALA A 3 -36.78 19.29 -45.63
CA ALA A 3 -35.37 19.48 -45.92
C ALA A 3 -34.48 19.95 -44.73
N PRO A 4 -34.92 20.85 -43.83
CA PRO A 4 -34.02 21.37 -42.78
C PRO A 4 -33.76 20.34 -41.66
N ILE A 5 -34.69 19.41 -41.42
CA ILE A 5 -34.53 18.35 -40.42
C ILE A 5 -33.51 17.30 -40.91
N LEU A 6 -33.56 16.94 -42.20
CA LEU A 6 -32.62 16.00 -42.79
C LEU A 6 -31.17 16.54 -42.80
N ALA A 7 -31.02 17.84 -43.08
CA ALA A 7 -29.72 18.52 -43.01
C ALA A 7 -29.14 18.55 -41.59
N GLY A 8 -29.97 18.79 -40.57
CA GLY A 8 -29.55 18.76 -39.17
C GLY A 8 -29.13 17.37 -38.68
N VAL A 9 -29.87 16.32 -39.08
CA VAL A 9 -29.52 14.93 -38.73
C VAL A 9 -28.23 14.51 -39.42
N LEU A 10 -28.05 14.84 -40.70
CA LEU A 10 -26.81 14.54 -41.43
C LEU A 10 -25.60 15.26 -40.82
N ALA A 11 -25.74 16.52 -40.43
CA ALA A 11 -24.69 17.28 -39.76
C ALA A 11 -24.33 16.67 -38.39
N GLY A 12 -25.32 16.24 -37.62
CA GLY A 12 -25.10 15.58 -36.32
C GLY A 12 -24.40 14.23 -36.45
N VAL A 13 -24.82 13.40 -37.40
CA VAL A 13 -24.17 12.10 -37.68
C VAL A 13 -22.74 12.29 -38.16
N PHE A 14 -22.49 13.29 -39.02
CA PHE A 14 -21.15 13.60 -39.49
C PHE A 14 -20.24 14.08 -38.35
N ALA A 15 -20.73 14.94 -37.47
CA ALA A 15 -19.99 15.38 -36.29
C ALA A 15 -19.67 14.20 -35.34
N ALA A 16 -20.63 13.30 -35.10
CA ALA A 16 -20.42 12.12 -34.26
C ALA A 16 -19.38 11.16 -34.88
N LEU A 17 -19.42 10.96 -36.21
CA LEU A 17 -18.44 10.12 -36.92
C LEU A 17 -17.03 10.73 -36.87
N LEU A 18 -16.90 12.05 -36.98
CA LEU A 18 -15.60 12.72 -36.84
C LEU A 18 -15.02 12.59 -35.43
N VAL A 19 -15.85 12.71 -34.39
CA VAL A 19 -15.40 12.53 -33.00
C VAL A 19 -14.97 11.09 -32.75
N ALA A 20 -15.74 10.10 -33.24
CA ALA A 20 -15.38 8.69 -33.13
C ALA A 20 -14.06 8.38 -33.88
N ALA A 21 -13.89 8.92 -35.09
CA ALA A 21 -12.65 8.75 -35.86
C ALA A 21 -11.43 9.38 -35.16
N ALA A 22 -11.60 10.54 -34.52
CA ALA A 22 -10.55 11.18 -33.74
C ALA A 22 -10.15 10.36 -32.51
N PHE A 23 -11.11 9.77 -31.79
CA PHE A 23 -10.85 8.87 -30.66
C PHE A 23 -10.09 7.61 -31.08
N VAL A 24 -10.48 6.99 -32.20
CA VAL A 24 -9.80 5.82 -32.75
C VAL A 24 -8.38 6.17 -33.21
N ALA A 25 -8.20 7.34 -33.84
CA ALA A 25 -6.87 7.82 -34.23
C ALA A 25 -5.97 8.06 -33.01
N LEU A 26 -6.50 8.64 -31.92
CA LEU A 26 -5.76 8.81 -30.66
C LEU A 26 -5.38 7.46 -30.03
N ALA A 27 -6.30 6.48 -30.04
CA ALA A 27 -6.05 5.16 -29.48
C ALA A 27 -5.02 4.35 -30.29
N LEU A 28 -4.97 4.53 -31.62
CA LEU A 28 -3.97 3.90 -32.49
C LEU A 28 -2.61 4.59 -32.42
N SER A 29 -2.56 5.86 -32.00
CA SER A 29 -1.33 6.64 -31.86
C SER A 29 -0.64 6.39 -30.50
N GLY A 30 -0.56 5.13 -30.06
CA GLY A 30 -0.01 4.73 -28.76
C GLY A 30 1.32 5.43 -28.42
N PRO A 31 1.64 5.60 -27.13
CA PRO A 31 2.81 6.38 -26.71
C PRO A 31 4.07 5.83 -27.37
N THR A 32 4.74 6.67 -28.15
CA THR A 32 6.06 6.37 -28.72
C THR A 32 6.99 6.03 -27.57
N ALA A 33 7.37 4.76 -27.45
CA ALA A 33 8.33 4.29 -26.49
C ALA A 33 9.65 5.08 -26.67
N THR A 34 9.95 5.94 -25.69
CA THR A 34 11.25 6.59 -25.56
C THR A 34 12.33 5.50 -25.57
N PRO A 35 13.37 5.58 -26.42
CA PRO A 35 14.47 4.63 -26.35
C PRO A 35 15.11 4.72 -24.96
N ALA A 36 15.08 3.61 -24.22
CA ALA A 36 15.78 3.51 -22.95
C ALA A 36 17.26 3.86 -23.15
N PRO A 37 17.87 4.67 -22.26
CA PRO A 37 19.30 4.94 -22.35
C PRO A 37 20.06 3.62 -22.33
N SER A 38 20.93 3.41 -23.31
CA SER A 38 21.81 2.26 -23.38
C SER A 38 22.60 2.18 -22.08
N MET A 39 22.26 1.21 -21.24
CA MET A 39 23.04 0.87 -20.06
C MET A 39 24.43 0.47 -20.56
N VAL A 40 25.39 1.36 -20.33
CA VAL A 40 26.81 1.02 -20.38
C VAL A 40 27.00 -0.07 -19.34
N ALA A 41 27.37 -1.26 -19.81
CA ALA A 41 27.70 -2.40 -18.96
C ALA A 41 28.72 -1.95 -17.89
N ALA A 42 28.31 -1.99 -16.63
CA ALA A 42 29.23 -1.80 -15.52
C ALA A 42 30.33 -2.87 -15.62
N PRO A 43 31.62 -2.50 -15.47
CA PRO A 43 32.68 -3.49 -15.43
C PRO A 43 32.43 -4.43 -14.26
N SER A 44 32.46 -5.73 -14.54
CA SER A 44 32.37 -6.78 -13.52
C SER A 44 33.57 -6.68 -12.58
N VAL A 45 33.43 -5.89 -11.52
CA VAL A 45 34.35 -5.89 -10.40
C VAL A 45 34.01 -7.12 -9.58
N THR A 46 34.72 -8.21 -9.84
CA THR A 46 34.71 -9.39 -8.97
C THR A 46 35.38 -8.98 -7.66
N PRO A 47 34.68 -8.96 -6.52
CA PRO A 47 35.37 -8.78 -5.24
C PRO A 47 36.31 -9.96 -5.01
N PRO A 48 37.53 -9.75 -4.47
CA PRO A 48 38.37 -10.85 -4.06
C PRO A 48 37.63 -11.61 -2.95
N VAL A 49 37.38 -12.90 -3.18
CA VAL A 49 36.92 -13.84 -2.17
C VAL A 49 38.01 -13.90 -1.10
N ALA A 50 37.82 -13.14 -0.02
CA ALA A 50 38.59 -13.31 1.19
C ALA A 50 38.17 -14.66 1.80
N ALA A 51 39.16 -15.54 1.99
CA ALA A 51 39.00 -16.83 2.63
C ALA A 51 38.33 -16.70 4.02
N PRO A 52 37.58 -17.71 4.47
CA PRO A 52 37.07 -17.74 5.83
C PRO A 52 38.24 -17.90 6.80
N THR A 53 38.64 -16.81 7.44
CA THR A 53 39.46 -16.87 8.66
C THR A 53 38.61 -17.49 9.75
N GLU A 54 39.01 -18.66 10.23
CA GLU A 54 38.40 -19.31 11.39
C GLU A 54 38.35 -18.34 12.58
N PRO A 55 37.24 -18.29 13.33
CA PRO A 55 37.18 -17.49 14.55
C PRO A 55 38.06 -18.12 15.62
N THR A 56 39.23 -17.52 15.85
CA THR A 56 40.03 -17.71 17.05
C THR A 56 39.14 -17.58 18.27
N SER A 57 39.04 -18.66 19.04
CA SER A 57 38.32 -18.69 20.32
C SER A 57 39.02 -17.78 21.32
N GLU A 58 38.50 -16.57 21.52
CA GLU A 58 38.82 -15.78 22.71
C GLU A 58 38.06 -16.35 23.92
N PRO A 59 38.68 -16.42 25.12
CA PRO A 59 37.99 -16.86 26.32
C PRO A 59 37.01 -15.77 26.77
N THR A 60 35.71 -16.05 26.65
CA THR A 60 34.64 -15.17 27.14
C THR A 60 34.77 -14.94 28.65
N PRO A 61 34.85 -13.69 29.14
CA PRO A 61 34.76 -13.45 30.58
C PRO A 61 33.35 -13.80 31.05
N SER A 62 33.24 -14.74 31.98
CA SER A 62 32.00 -15.09 32.66
C SER A 62 31.55 -13.93 33.54
N VAL A 63 30.68 -13.08 33.02
CA VAL A 63 29.97 -12.08 33.81
C VAL A 63 28.72 -12.73 34.40
N SER A 64 28.72 -12.89 35.72
CA SER A 64 27.57 -13.35 36.48
C SER A 64 26.54 -12.23 36.55
N PHE A 65 25.40 -12.40 35.87
CA PHE A 65 24.24 -11.53 36.01
C PHE A 65 23.55 -11.86 37.33
N THR A 66 23.71 -10.98 38.33
CA THR A 66 22.84 -10.98 39.52
C THR A 66 21.52 -10.34 39.10
N THR A 67 20.48 -11.16 38.90
CA THR A 67 19.12 -10.69 38.63
C THR A 67 18.58 -9.92 39.85
N PRO A 68 18.26 -8.62 39.77
CA PRO A 68 17.53 -7.95 40.82
C PRO A 68 16.07 -8.48 40.85
N ALA A 69 15.56 -8.72 42.06
CA ALA A 69 14.17 -9.13 42.25
C ALA A 69 13.20 -8.03 41.76
N PRO A 70 12.12 -8.38 41.05
CA PRO A 70 11.17 -7.40 40.54
C PRO A 70 10.44 -6.69 41.70
N SER A 71 10.36 -5.36 41.64
CA SER A 71 9.50 -4.58 42.54
C SER A 71 8.03 -4.88 42.27
N PRO A 72 7.16 -4.94 43.29
CA PRO A 72 5.73 -5.22 43.08
C PRO A 72 5.07 -4.07 42.31
N LEU A 73 4.33 -4.42 41.24
CA LEU A 73 3.48 -3.48 40.51
C LEU A 73 2.34 -2.96 41.40
N PRO A 74 1.90 -1.70 41.25
CA PRO A 74 0.71 -1.20 41.90
C PRO A 74 -0.52 -2.02 41.48
N THR A 75 -1.19 -2.64 42.45
CA THR A 75 -2.41 -3.43 42.28
C THR A 75 -3.64 -2.53 42.31
N THR A 76 -3.75 -1.62 41.35
CA THR A 76 -5.01 -0.90 41.11
C THR A 76 -5.62 -1.49 39.85
N SER A 77 -6.35 -2.59 40.02
CA SER A 77 -7.19 -3.17 38.97
C SER A 77 -8.27 -2.14 38.63
N PRO A 78 -8.38 -1.67 37.37
CA PRO A 78 -9.61 -1.05 36.92
C PRO A 78 -10.76 -2.02 37.23
N GLY A 79 -11.86 -1.51 37.80
CA GLY A 79 -13.04 -2.32 38.08
C GLY A 79 -13.57 -2.98 36.80
N PRO A 80 -14.44 -4.00 36.92
CA PRO A 80 -14.94 -4.74 35.76
C PRO A 80 -15.64 -3.77 34.80
N SER A 81 -14.97 -3.51 33.68
CA SER A 81 -15.61 -2.94 32.49
C SER A 81 -16.79 -3.85 32.15
N PRO A 82 -17.99 -3.33 31.85
CA PRO A 82 -19.15 -4.16 31.55
C PRO A 82 -18.76 -5.11 30.41
N SER A 83 -18.74 -6.40 30.74
CA SER A 83 -18.45 -7.45 29.77
C SER A 83 -19.54 -7.38 28.69
N PRO A 84 -19.19 -7.21 27.41
CA PRO A 84 -20.18 -7.20 26.35
C PRO A 84 -20.94 -8.53 26.34
N SER A 85 -22.25 -8.46 26.09
CA SER A 85 -23.09 -9.65 25.99
C SER A 85 -22.63 -10.48 24.79
N PRO A 86 -22.47 -11.81 24.92
CA PRO A 86 -22.13 -12.66 23.79
C PRO A 86 -23.20 -12.53 22.69
N GLY A 87 -22.83 -11.99 21.52
CA GLY A 87 -23.65 -12.05 20.31
C GLY A 87 -24.01 -10.72 19.65
N ASP A 88 -23.80 -9.57 20.29
CA ASP A 88 -24.00 -8.27 19.63
C ASP A 88 -22.70 -7.79 18.97
N PRO A 89 -22.70 -7.38 17.68
CA PRO A 89 -21.52 -6.81 17.05
C PRO A 89 -21.01 -5.60 17.84
N GLN A 90 -19.84 -5.71 18.44
CA GLN A 90 -19.19 -4.60 19.14
C GLN A 90 -18.18 -3.94 18.21
N VAL A 91 -17.87 -2.67 18.45
CA VAL A 91 -16.70 -2.06 17.82
C VAL A 91 -15.45 -2.54 18.55
N GLY A 92 -14.53 -3.20 17.85
CA GLY A 92 -13.38 -3.84 18.48
C GLY A 92 -12.46 -4.53 17.48
N LEU A 93 -11.36 -5.08 18.01
CA LEU A 93 -10.33 -5.77 17.22
C LEU A 93 -10.46 -7.29 17.29
N ALA A 94 -11.47 -7.83 17.98
CA ALA A 94 -11.69 -9.27 18.01
C ALA A 94 -12.32 -9.75 16.70
N VAL A 95 -12.07 -11.01 16.35
CA VAL A 95 -12.70 -11.61 15.16
C VAL A 95 -14.21 -11.62 15.33
N GLY A 96 -14.92 -11.06 14.35
CA GLY A 96 -16.39 -10.92 14.36
C GLY A 96 -16.88 -9.56 14.85
N ASP A 97 -16.00 -8.74 15.42
CA ASP A 97 -16.31 -7.34 15.75
C ASP A 97 -16.43 -6.48 14.51
N ILE A 98 -17.10 -5.34 14.66
CA ILE A 98 -17.02 -4.23 13.73
C ILE A 98 -15.65 -3.58 13.91
N ALA A 99 -14.83 -3.61 12.86
CA ALA A 99 -13.53 -2.93 12.89
C ALA A 99 -13.70 -1.44 13.24
N PRO A 100 -12.83 -0.87 14.10
CA PRO A 100 -12.86 0.56 14.41
C PRO A 100 -12.73 1.40 13.13
N PRO A 101 -13.53 2.48 12.98
CA PRO A 101 -13.45 3.33 11.80
C PRO A 101 -12.12 4.06 11.76
N LEU A 102 -11.53 4.18 10.57
CA LEU A 102 -10.31 4.94 10.31
C LEU A 102 -10.65 6.05 9.32
N ARG A 103 -10.21 7.27 9.64
CA ARG A 103 -10.24 8.43 8.75
C ARG A 103 -8.86 9.04 8.71
N LEU A 104 -8.14 8.83 7.61
CA LEU A 104 -6.72 9.14 7.49
C LEU A 104 -6.48 9.94 6.20
N ALA A 105 -5.58 10.93 6.27
CA ALA A 105 -5.15 11.67 5.09
C ALA A 105 -4.24 10.78 4.24
N GLN A 106 -4.59 10.61 2.98
CA GLN A 106 -3.81 9.79 2.04
C GLN A 106 -2.71 10.62 1.38
N LEU A 107 -1.60 9.98 1.03
CA LEU A 107 -0.66 10.55 0.06
C LEU A 107 -1.40 10.90 -1.24
N GLY A 108 -1.11 12.09 -1.78
CA GLY A 108 -1.82 12.67 -2.92
C GLY A 108 -3.04 13.54 -2.56
N GLY A 109 -3.36 13.69 -1.28
CA GLY A 109 -4.36 14.63 -0.78
C GLY A 109 -5.81 14.11 -0.78
N ALA A 110 -6.00 12.82 -1.06
CA ALA A 110 -7.27 12.13 -0.80
C ALA A 110 -7.43 11.82 0.70
N GLU A 111 -8.60 11.32 1.08
CA GLU A 111 -8.86 10.81 2.43
C GLU A 111 -9.31 9.34 2.32
N VAL A 112 -8.77 8.50 3.20
CA VAL A 112 -9.27 7.15 3.44
C VAL A 112 -10.34 7.23 4.53
N ASP A 113 -11.56 6.81 4.21
CA ASP A 113 -12.64 6.56 5.19
C ASP A 113 -13.10 5.11 5.10
N THR A 114 -12.74 4.29 6.09
CA THR A 114 -13.07 2.86 6.07
C THR A 114 -14.55 2.57 6.25
N GLU A 115 -15.33 3.52 6.76
CA GLU A 115 -16.78 3.37 6.84
C GLU A 115 -17.44 3.49 5.46
N ALA A 116 -16.90 4.34 4.59
CA ALA A 116 -17.35 4.52 3.22
C ALA A 116 -17.06 3.30 2.33
N LEU A 117 -16.12 2.44 2.75
CA LEU A 117 -15.71 1.22 2.05
C LEU A 117 -16.44 -0.04 2.53
N ARG A 118 -17.41 0.09 3.44
CA ARG A 118 -18.21 -1.05 3.91
C ARG A 118 -18.96 -1.73 2.76
N GLY A 119 -19.07 -3.05 2.85
CA GLY A 119 -19.74 -3.89 1.84
C GLY A 119 -18.80 -4.57 0.86
N GLN A 120 -17.51 -4.24 0.89
CA GLN A 120 -16.44 -4.92 0.17
C GLN A 120 -15.39 -5.45 1.16
N PRO A 121 -14.73 -6.59 0.88
CA PRO A 121 -13.56 -7.02 1.64
C PRO A 121 -12.47 -5.93 1.63
N LEU A 122 -11.99 -5.59 2.82
CA LEU A 122 -10.97 -4.57 3.04
C LEU A 122 -9.81 -5.18 3.85
N TRP A 123 -8.58 -5.04 3.34
CA TRP A 123 -7.36 -5.36 4.08
C TRP A 123 -6.62 -4.07 4.42
N VAL A 124 -6.52 -3.80 5.72
CA VAL A 124 -5.71 -2.71 6.26
C VAL A 124 -4.36 -3.28 6.71
N ASN A 125 -3.28 -2.75 6.18
CA ASN A 125 -1.91 -3.15 6.52
C ASN A 125 -1.16 -1.98 7.16
N PHE A 126 -0.67 -2.16 8.39
CA PHE A 126 0.16 -1.17 9.07
C PHE A 126 1.63 -1.44 8.77
N MET A 127 2.37 -0.44 8.33
CA MET A 127 3.74 -0.60 7.86
C MET A 127 4.63 0.59 8.20
N ALA A 128 5.93 0.41 7.99
CA ALA A 128 6.91 1.48 8.02
C ALA A 128 8.03 1.21 6.99
N THR A 129 8.64 2.24 6.40
CA THR A 129 9.67 2.13 5.35
C THR A 129 10.92 1.37 5.81
N TRP A 130 11.18 1.39 7.11
CA TRP A 130 12.28 0.69 7.77
C TRP A 130 11.95 -0.76 8.17
N CYS A 131 10.68 -1.18 8.08
CA CYS A 131 10.22 -2.53 8.44
C CYS A 131 10.58 -3.55 7.35
N PRO A 132 11.53 -4.49 7.56
CA PRO A 132 11.95 -5.43 6.53
C PRO A 132 10.83 -6.28 5.92
N PRO A 133 9.92 -6.93 6.69
CA PRO A 133 8.86 -7.73 6.10
C PRO A 133 7.90 -6.86 5.27
N CYS A 134 7.62 -5.64 5.73
CA CYS A 134 6.76 -4.71 5.01
C CYS A 134 7.29 -4.38 3.60
N ARG A 135 8.61 -4.23 3.46
CA ARG A 135 9.28 -3.97 2.17
C ARG A 135 9.12 -5.12 1.19
N GLU A 136 9.12 -6.35 1.68
CA GLU A 136 8.95 -7.56 0.87
C GLU A 136 7.48 -7.79 0.49
N GLU A 137 6.55 -7.44 1.38
CA GLU A 137 5.11 -7.66 1.21
C GLU A 137 4.45 -6.64 0.27
N LEU A 138 4.86 -5.38 0.29
CA LEU A 138 4.21 -4.30 -0.48
C LEU A 138 4.12 -4.57 -2.00
N PRO A 139 5.18 -4.99 -2.71
CA PRO A 139 5.08 -5.30 -4.14
C PRO A 139 4.14 -6.48 -4.43
N ILE A 140 4.01 -7.42 -3.49
CA ILE A 140 3.11 -8.57 -3.60
C ILE A 140 1.66 -8.11 -3.43
N MET A 141 1.40 -7.26 -2.43
CA MET A 141 0.10 -6.65 -2.20
C MET A 141 -0.36 -5.80 -3.38
N ASP A 142 0.52 -5.01 -3.98
CA ASP A 142 0.20 -4.17 -5.14
C ASP A 142 -0.19 -5.03 -6.35
N ARG A 143 0.54 -6.13 -6.60
CA ARG A 143 0.16 -7.10 -7.63
C ARG A 143 -1.21 -7.73 -7.31
N LEU A 144 -1.44 -8.11 -6.07
CA LEU A 144 -2.70 -8.71 -5.65
C LEU A 144 -3.89 -7.77 -5.84
N GLN A 145 -3.75 -6.48 -5.49
CA GLN A 145 -4.79 -5.47 -5.71
C GLN A 145 -5.14 -5.37 -7.20
N ARG A 146 -4.14 -5.40 -8.08
CA ARG A 146 -4.33 -5.38 -9.53
C ARG A 146 -5.06 -6.63 -10.04
N ASP A 147 -4.72 -7.81 -9.51
CA ASP A 147 -5.35 -9.08 -9.88
C ASP A 147 -6.79 -9.24 -9.34
N LEU A 148 -7.05 -8.67 -8.16
CA LEU A 148 -8.37 -8.72 -7.53
C LEU A 148 -9.33 -7.66 -8.08
N GLY A 149 -8.82 -6.49 -8.48
CA GLY A 149 -9.62 -5.34 -8.90
C GLY A 149 -10.65 -4.97 -7.82
N ASP A 150 -11.90 -4.75 -8.24
CA ASP A 150 -12.99 -4.36 -7.33
C ASP A 150 -13.54 -5.51 -6.46
N ARG A 151 -12.84 -6.64 -6.35
CA ARG A 151 -13.24 -7.71 -5.42
C ARG A 151 -12.74 -7.47 -4.00
N MET A 152 -11.75 -6.61 -3.84
CA MET A 152 -11.12 -6.31 -2.56
C MET A 152 -10.39 -4.98 -2.64
N THR A 153 -10.36 -4.25 -1.54
CA THR A 153 -9.52 -3.06 -1.39
C THR A 153 -8.41 -3.34 -0.38
N ILE A 154 -7.20 -2.93 -0.69
CA ILE A 154 -6.03 -2.96 0.18
C ILE A 154 -5.65 -1.51 0.50
N ILE A 155 -5.51 -1.21 1.78
CA ILE A 155 -5.06 0.09 2.28
C ILE A 155 -3.82 -0.12 3.13
N VAL A 156 -2.81 0.68 2.85
CA VAL A 156 -1.60 0.74 3.65
C VAL A 156 -1.67 1.94 4.57
N VAL A 157 -1.27 1.75 5.83
CA VAL A 157 -1.18 2.81 6.83
C VAL A 157 0.27 2.86 7.30
N ASP A 158 0.92 3.98 7.04
CA ASP A 158 2.25 4.25 7.59
C ASP A 158 2.16 4.53 9.10
N VAL A 159 3.18 4.11 9.85
CA VAL A 159 3.29 4.42 11.27
C VAL A 159 4.51 5.31 11.54
N GLU A 160 4.23 6.51 12.02
CA GLU A 160 5.22 7.44 12.58
C GLU A 160 6.26 8.02 11.59
N GLU A 161 5.96 8.07 10.28
CA GLU A 161 6.82 8.72 9.28
C GLU A 161 6.15 9.91 8.59
N ASP A 162 6.96 10.77 7.98
CA ASP A 162 6.46 11.91 7.22
C ASP A 162 6.09 11.53 5.78
N ALA A 163 5.15 12.30 5.19
CA ALA A 163 4.61 12.02 3.86
C ALA A 163 5.68 11.96 2.75
N ASP A 164 6.76 12.75 2.83
CA ASP A 164 7.80 12.79 1.80
C ASP A 164 8.67 11.52 1.85
N THR A 165 8.98 11.04 3.06
CA THR A 165 9.67 9.76 3.29
C THR A 165 8.86 8.60 2.70
N VAL A 166 7.57 8.51 3.05
CA VAL A 166 6.69 7.44 2.57
C VAL A 166 6.50 7.52 1.05
N ALA A 167 6.26 8.72 0.50
CA ALA A 167 6.12 8.92 -0.94
C ALA A 167 7.38 8.48 -1.71
N SER A 168 8.56 8.88 -1.22
CA SER A 168 9.84 8.52 -1.82
C SER A 168 10.05 7.00 -1.82
N PHE A 169 9.70 6.34 -0.72
CA PHE A 169 9.80 4.90 -0.58
C PHE A 169 8.84 4.15 -1.52
N PHE A 170 7.57 4.53 -1.59
CA PHE A 170 6.59 3.93 -2.50
C PHE A 170 7.00 4.09 -3.97
N ASN A 171 7.51 5.27 -4.34
CA ASN A 171 8.06 5.52 -5.67
C ASN A 171 9.26 4.59 -5.97
N SER A 172 10.15 4.37 -5.00
CA SER A 172 11.30 3.47 -5.17
C SER A 172 10.93 2.00 -5.36
N LEU A 173 9.77 1.60 -4.84
CA LEU A 173 9.23 0.25 -5.00
C LEU A 173 8.30 0.10 -6.21
N GLU A 174 7.96 1.20 -6.88
CA GLU A 174 6.98 1.24 -7.98
C GLU A 174 5.60 0.68 -7.56
N VAL A 175 5.19 0.98 -6.33
CA VAL A 175 3.91 0.55 -5.73
C VAL A 175 2.89 1.68 -5.79
N ALA A 176 1.66 1.36 -6.15
CA ALA A 176 0.57 2.32 -6.35
C ALA A 176 -0.64 2.06 -5.41
N LEU A 177 -0.42 1.34 -4.31
CA LEU A 177 -1.43 1.12 -3.28
C LEU A 177 -1.83 2.45 -2.60
N PRO A 178 -3.10 2.61 -2.19
CA PRO A 178 -3.50 3.68 -1.29
C PRO A 178 -2.69 3.61 0.00
N VAL A 179 -1.99 4.70 0.34
CA VAL A 179 -1.20 4.81 1.56
C VAL A 179 -1.55 6.09 2.31
N ALA A 180 -1.84 5.93 3.60
CA ALA A 180 -2.24 7.00 4.51
C ALA A 180 -1.34 7.06 5.75
#